data_AF-A0A661XS77-F1
#
_entry.id   AF-A0A661XS77-F1
#
_cell.length_a   1.000
_cell.length_b   1.000
_cell.length_c   1.000
_cell.angle_alpha   90.00
_cell.angle_beta   90.00
_cell.angle_gamma   90.00
#
_symmetry.space_group_name_H-M   'P 1'
#
loop_
_entity.id
_entity.type
_entity.pdbx_description
1 polymer ?
#
loop_
_entity_poly.entity_id
_entity_poly.type
_entity_poly.pdbx_seq_one_letter_code
_entity_poly.pdbx_strand_id
1 'polypeptide(L)'
;MSREEKSNMMLSLVEQWQQSGQSQSGFARENNINVFTLRYWIDKSRQENDGGSSFIQINASGGTPVCLRYPNGVELLLPVNTPVVFIKGLIQLF
;
A
#
# COMPACT_ATOMS: atom_id res chain seq x y z
N MET A 1 -32.65 16.95 -2.04
CA MET A 1 -31.34 16.42 -1.66
C MET A 1 -30.95 16.97 -0.29
N SER A 2 -31.01 16.10 0.71
CA SER A 2 -30.41 16.30 2.03
C SER A 2 -28.89 16.48 1.90
N ARG A 3 -28.29 17.13 2.90
CA ARG A 3 -26.85 17.34 2.99
C ARG A 3 -26.08 16.01 2.99
N GLU A 4 -26.67 14.98 3.56
CA GLU A 4 -26.12 13.62 3.66
C GLU A 4 -26.10 12.92 2.29
N GLU A 5 -27.16 13.05 1.50
CA GLU A 5 -27.23 12.48 0.15
C GLU A 5 -26.14 13.05 -0.77
N LYS A 6 -25.91 14.37 -0.69
CA LYS A 6 -24.82 15.02 -1.44
C LYS A 6 -23.44 14.54 -0.99
N SER A 7 -23.26 14.30 0.32
CA SER A 7 -22.01 13.77 0.86
C SER A 7 -21.72 12.37 0.33
N ASN A 8 -22.72 11.49 0.36
CA ASN A 8 -22.58 10.12 -0.16
C ASN A 8 -22.31 10.10 -1.67
N MET A 9 -22.97 10.96 -2.44
CA MET A 9 -22.71 11.07 -3.89
C MET A 9 -21.26 11.50 -4.17
N MET A 10 -20.73 12.45 -3.38
CA MET A 10 -19.35 12.90 -3.54
C MET A 10 -18.32 11.85 -3.12
N LEU A 11 -18.59 11.11 -2.05
CA LEU A 11 -17.73 9.98 -1.64
C LEU A 11 -17.72 8.88 -2.71
N SER A 12 -18.86 8.56 -3.30
CA SER A 12 -18.93 7.59 -4.41
C SER A 12 -18.12 8.05 -5.64
N LEU A 13 -18.11 9.35 -5.95
CA LEU A 13 -17.25 9.90 -7.01
C LEU A 13 -15.76 9.75 -6.69
N VAL A 14 -15.36 9.88 -5.43
CA VAL A 14 -13.97 9.66 -5.00
C VAL A 14 -13.57 8.20 -5.19
N GLU A 15 -14.44 7.25 -4.87
CA GLU A 15 -14.18 5.82 -5.09
C GLU A 15 -14.05 5.49 -6.58
N GLN A 16 -14.95 6.04 -7.42
CA GLN A 16 -14.87 5.89 -8.87
C GLN A 16 -13.56 6.46 -9.43
N TRP A 17 -13.12 7.62 -8.94
CA TRP A 17 -11.83 8.18 -9.31
C TRP A 17 -10.66 7.26 -8.92
N GLN A 18 -10.65 6.73 -7.69
CA GLN A 18 -9.59 5.82 -7.24
C GLN A 18 -9.51 4.54 -8.10
N GLN A 19 -10.66 4.00 -8.51
CA GLN A 19 -10.72 2.83 -9.40
C GLN A 19 -10.33 3.15 -10.84
N SER A 20 -10.59 4.37 -11.31
CA SER A 20 -10.28 4.78 -12.70
C SER A 20 -8.78 4.86 -13.00
N GLY A 21 -7.94 5.09 -11.99
CA GLY A 21 -6.50 5.34 -12.17
C GLY A 21 -6.17 6.64 -12.91
N GLN A 22 -7.16 7.49 -13.18
CA GLN A 22 -6.98 8.76 -13.89
C GLN A 22 -6.39 9.85 -12.99
N SER A 23 -5.80 10.88 -13.60
CA SER A 23 -5.42 12.08 -12.85
C SER A 23 -6.67 12.81 -12.32
N GLN A 24 -6.52 13.50 -11.18
CA GLN A 24 -7.63 14.28 -10.58
C GLN A 24 -8.23 15.27 -11.59
N SER A 25 -7.38 15.92 -12.39
CA SER A 25 -7.78 16.87 -13.42
C SER A 25 -8.56 16.22 -14.55
N GLY A 26 -8.14 15.02 -14.98
CA GLY A 26 -8.79 14.27 -16.05
C GLY A 26 -10.19 13.81 -15.65
N PHE A 27 -10.28 13.14 -14.50
CA PHE A 27 -11.55 12.66 -13.96
C PHE A 27 -12.53 13.80 -13.68
N ALA A 28 -12.03 14.92 -13.14
CA ALA A 28 -12.84 16.10 -12.86
C ALA A 28 -13.44 16.70 -14.14
N ARG A 29 -12.65 16.75 -15.22
CA ARG A 29 -13.11 17.23 -16.53
C ARG A 29 -14.18 16.33 -17.14
N GLU A 30 -14.01 15.01 -17.06
CA GLU A 30 -14.98 14.05 -17.62
C GLU A 30 -16.30 14.04 -16.84
N ASN A 31 -16.23 14.15 -15.51
CA ASN A 31 -17.40 14.15 -14.63
C ASN A 31 -18.01 15.55 -14.40
N ASN A 32 -17.52 16.58 -15.08
CA ASN A 32 -17.98 17.97 -14.95
C ASN A 32 -17.98 18.48 -13.50
N ILE A 33 -16.98 18.08 -12.70
CA ILE A 33 -16.78 18.53 -11.33
C ILE A 33 -15.57 19.45 -11.24
N ASN A 34 -15.61 20.37 -10.29
CA ASN A 34 -14.44 21.21 -10.02
C ASN A 34 -13.34 20.36 -9.36
N VAL A 35 -12.11 20.44 -9.88
CA VAL A 35 -10.93 19.75 -9.36
C VAL A 35 -10.73 20.04 -7.86
N PHE A 36 -10.96 21.28 -7.42
CA PHE A 36 -10.83 21.66 -6.01
C PHE A 36 -11.90 20.99 -5.14
N THR A 37 -13.11 20.78 -5.66
CA THR A 37 -14.16 20.04 -4.97
C THR A 37 -13.78 18.58 -4.83
N LEU A 38 -13.31 17.94 -5.91
CA LEU A 38 -12.84 16.55 -5.87
C LEU A 38 -11.70 16.40 -4.85
N ARG A 39 -10.73 17.31 -4.87
CA ARG A 39 -9.60 17.30 -3.92
C ARG A 39 -10.05 17.41 -2.47
N TYR A 40 -10.98 18.32 -2.17
CA TYR A 40 -11.56 18.44 -0.83
C TYR A 40 -12.16 17.12 -0.34
N TRP A 41 -12.93 16.44 -1.19
CA TRP A 41 -13.56 15.17 -0.83
C TRP A 41 -12.57 14.02 -0.71
N ILE A 42 -11.50 14.01 -1.51
CA ILE A 42 -10.38 13.06 -1.35
C ILE A 42 -9.74 13.25 0.03
N ASP A 43 -9.36 14.49 0.37
CA ASP A 43 -8.70 14.79 1.64
C ASP A 43 -9.61 14.46 2.84
N LYS A 44 -10.90 14.79 2.74
CA LYS A 44 -11.90 14.44 3.75
C LYS A 44 -12.05 12.92 3.91
N SER A 45 -12.14 12.17 2.80
CA SER A 45 -12.26 10.70 2.84
C SER A 45 -11.05 10.03 3.49
N ARG A 46 -9.85 10.59 3.31
CA ARG A 46 -8.61 10.10 3.94
C ARG A 46 -8.60 10.39 5.43
N GLN A 47 -9.02 11.58 5.85
CA GLN A 47 -9.11 11.92 7.28
C GLN A 47 -10.09 11.02 8.04
N GLU A 48 -11.23 10.68 7.42
CA GLU A 48 -12.22 9.78 8.02
C GLU A 48 -11.75 8.31 8.08
N ASN A 49 -10.97 7.84 7.10
CA ASN A 49 -10.45 6.47 7.09
C ASN A 49 -9.18 6.26 7.93
N ASP A 50 -8.27 7.24 7.97
CA ASP A 50 -6.88 7.02 8.40
C ASP A 50 -6.54 7.63 9.77
N GLY A 51 -7.56 8.00 10.56
CA GLY A 51 -7.39 8.47 11.94
C GLY A 51 -6.41 9.65 12.10
N GLY A 52 -6.26 10.48 11.06
CA GLY A 52 -5.40 11.66 11.06
C GLY A 52 -3.91 11.41 10.82
N SER A 53 -3.48 10.20 10.44
CA SER A 53 -2.06 9.94 10.19
C SER A 53 -1.68 10.21 8.72
N SER A 54 -0.83 11.21 8.48
CA SER A 54 -0.24 11.50 7.14
C SER A 54 0.78 10.46 6.68
N PHE A 55 0.96 9.38 7.44
CA PHE A 55 1.95 8.33 7.21
C PHE A 55 1.21 7.04 6.86
N ILE A 56 1.43 6.57 5.63
CA ILE A 56 0.92 5.27 5.20
C ILE A 56 1.85 4.19 5.78
N GLN A 57 1.33 3.31 6.63
CA GLN A 57 2.08 2.17 7.15
C GLN A 57 2.42 1.22 5.99
N ILE A 58 3.68 1.19 5.58
CA ILE A 58 4.19 0.14 4.70
C ILE A 58 4.47 -1.08 5.58
N ASN A 59 3.55 -2.04 5.58
CA ASN A 59 3.82 -3.34 6.17
C ASN A 59 4.92 -4.02 5.34
N ALA A 60 6.16 -4.02 5.84
CA ALA A 60 7.23 -4.81 5.26
C ALA A 60 6.88 -6.30 5.43
N SER A 61 6.16 -6.87 4.46
CA SER A 61 5.85 -8.30 4.37
C SER A 61 7.06 -9.09 3.87
N GLY A 62 8.21 -8.86 4.50
CA GLY A 62 9.46 -9.50 4.15
C GLY A 62 10.31 -9.62 5.39
N GLY A 63 10.16 -10.74 6.10
CA GLY A 63 11.12 -11.06 7.14
C GLY A 63 12.54 -11.10 6.54
N THR A 64 13.54 -10.71 7.33
CA THR A 64 14.93 -10.61 6.88
C THR A 64 15.43 -11.97 6.37
N PRO A 65 15.75 -12.13 5.07
CA PRO A 65 16.25 -13.41 4.58
C PRO A 65 17.55 -13.78 5.32
N VAL A 66 17.71 -15.06 5.62
CA VAL A 66 18.89 -15.53 6.34
C VAL A 66 20.02 -15.71 5.32
N CYS A 67 21.14 -15.00 5.51
CA CYS A 67 22.32 -15.16 4.66
C CYS A 67 23.35 -16.06 5.35
N LEU A 68 23.75 -17.14 4.70
CA LEU A 68 24.81 -18.04 5.14
C LEU A 68 26.04 -17.86 4.26
N ARG A 69 27.20 -17.55 4.86
CA ARG A 69 28.47 -17.36 4.16
C ARG A 69 29.47 -18.45 4.57
N TYR A 70 30.00 -19.17 3.58
CA TYR A 70 30.98 -20.25 3.78
C TYR A 70 32.43 -19.75 3.71
N PRO A 71 33.39 -20.50 4.30
CA PRO A 71 34.82 -20.15 4.25
C PRO A 71 35.43 -20.10 2.84
N ASN A 72 34.85 -20.82 1.88
CA ASN A 72 35.24 -20.81 0.47
C ASN A 72 34.67 -19.59 -0.31
N GLY A 73 33.97 -18.67 0.37
CA GLY A 73 33.40 -17.46 -0.23
C GLY A 73 32.02 -17.65 -0.86
N VAL A 74 31.40 -18.83 -0.77
CA VAL A 74 30.04 -19.06 -1.24
C VAL A 74 29.03 -18.45 -0.27
N GLU A 75 28.02 -17.76 -0.82
CA GLU A 75 26.91 -17.17 -0.05
C GLU A 75 25.57 -17.79 -0.47
N LEU A 76 24.75 -18.13 0.52
CA LEU A 76 23.39 -18.64 0.34
C LEU A 76 22.39 -17.69 0.97
N LEU A 77 21.42 -17.24 0.19
CA LEU A 77 20.31 -16.45 0.66
C LEU A 77 19.08 -17.35 0.85
N LEU A 78 18.60 -17.44 2.08
CA LEU A 78 17.55 -18.36 2.49
C LEU A 78 16.24 -17.60 2.78
N PRO A 79 15.08 -18.14 2.38
CA PRO A 79 13.79 -17.60 2.77
C PRO A 79 13.64 -17.55 4.29
N VAL A 80 12.87 -16.58 4.80
CA VAL A 80 12.66 -16.40 6.24
C VAL A 80 12.04 -17.60 6.96
N ASN A 81 11.30 -18.44 6.23
CA ASN A 81 10.65 -19.63 6.77
C ASN A 81 11.50 -20.90 6.65
N THR A 82 12.81 -20.77 6.44
CA THR A 82 13.70 -21.93 6.32
C THR A 82 13.84 -22.64 7.68
N PRO A 83 13.50 -23.94 7.80
CA PRO A 83 13.60 -24.66 9.05
C PRO A 83 15.05 -24.75 9.55
N VAL A 84 15.25 -24.56 10.86
CA VAL A 84 16.57 -24.61 11.51
C VAL A 84 17.30 -25.93 11.26
N VAL A 85 16.57 -27.05 11.17
CA VAL A 85 17.14 -28.38 10.86
C VAL A 85 17.82 -28.38 9.48
N PHE A 86 17.24 -27.69 8.50
CA PHE A 86 17.82 -27.58 7.17
C PHE A 86 19.07 -26.69 7.17
N ILE A 87 19.02 -25.56 7.88
CA ILE A 87 20.19 -24.66 8.06
C ILE A 87 21.34 -25.42 8.72
N LYS A 88 21.05 -26.25 9.73
CA LYS A 88 22.06 -27.09 10.40
C LYS A 88 22.74 -28.06 9.43
N GLY A 89 21.98 -28.70 8.53
CA GLY A 89 22.54 -29.57 7.50
C GLY A 89 23.46 -28.81 6.53
N LEU A 90 23.10 -27.58 6.16
CA LEU A 90 23.92 -26.72 5.31
C LEU A 90 25.23 -26.28 5.98
N ILE A 91 25.24 -26.11 7.31
CA ILE A 91 26.47 -25.77 8.05
C ILE A 91 27.39 -26.98 8.16
N GLN A 92 26.85 -28.20 8.33
CA GLN A 92 27.62 -29.43 8.53
C GLN A 92 28.17 -30.06 7.24
N LEU A 93 27.94 -29.43 6.09
CA LEU A 93 28.46 -29.85 4.78
C LEU A 93 29.95 -29.49 4.57
N PHE A 94 30.52 -28.67 5.46
CA PHE A 94 31.94 -28.31 5.51
C PHE A 94 32.52 -28.57 6.91
#